data_AF-A0AA88YTA8-F1
#
_entry.id   AF-A0AA88YTA8-F1
#
_cell.length_a   1.000
_cell.length_b   1.000
_cell.length_c   1.000
_cell.angle_alpha   90.00
_cell.angle_beta   90.00
_cell.angle_gamma   90.00
#
_symmetry.space_group_name_H-M   'P 1'
#
loop_
_entity.id
_entity.type
_entity.pdbx_description
1 polymer ?
#
loop_
_entity_poly.entity_id
_entity_poly.type
_entity_poly.pdbx_seq_one_letter_code
_entity_poly.pdbx_strand_id
1 'polypeptide(L)'
;MSEQREVLLHLTKEQSEIIAEFINFNNWDADKIIVKNDWKTDSESDSQIETVVQVPDSQRPSSSGGGGGGGDGDHDPPSNEGIEANPGECEHCFCVPCITTYTQAWLGSGAQPHMRNSAIRKVKYRKFWKLMSSYNAWIHPRYLEKKRTMLQQNNPRDLGEMYTLREIMPECVLDVVRDLYPNPPGRPYMGHMWN
;
A
#
# COMPACT_ATOMS: atom_id res chain seq x y z
N MET A 1 14.90 13.11 -21.31
CA MET A 1 15.32 11.70 -21.35
C MET A 1 15.69 11.35 -19.93
N SER A 2 14.99 10.41 -19.29
CA SER A 2 15.31 10.02 -17.91
C SER A 2 16.54 9.13 -17.91
N GLU A 3 17.58 9.49 -17.16
CA GLU A 3 18.76 8.65 -16.98
C GLU A 3 18.40 7.44 -16.10
N GLN A 4 18.53 6.24 -16.66
CA GLN A 4 18.46 5.00 -15.88
C GLN A 4 19.84 4.72 -15.29
N ARG A 5 19.89 4.33 -14.00
CA ARG A 5 21.14 4.03 -13.29
C ARG A 5 21.18 2.57 -12.87
N GLU A 6 22.07 1.80 -13.48
CA GLU A 6 22.36 0.42 -13.10
C GLU A 6 23.12 0.40 -11.76
N VAL A 7 22.75 -0.50 -10.85
CA VAL A 7 23.39 -0.63 -9.52
C VAL A 7 23.63 -2.11 -9.24
N LEU A 8 24.80 -2.52 -8.76
CA LEU A 8 25.15 -3.91 -8.42
C LEU A 8 24.81 -4.21 -6.94
N LEU A 9 23.86 -5.11 -6.64
CA LEU A 9 23.60 -5.71 -5.33
C LEU A 9 24.12 -7.14 -5.21
N HIS A 10 24.78 -7.50 -4.13
CA HIS A 10 25.15 -8.89 -3.89
C HIS A 10 24.08 -9.57 -3.03
N LEU A 11 23.34 -10.54 -3.57
CA LEU A 11 22.18 -11.14 -2.91
C LEU A 11 22.35 -12.64 -2.69
N THR A 12 21.86 -13.15 -1.57
CA THR A 12 21.66 -14.58 -1.38
C THR A 12 20.46 -15.08 -2.18
N LYS A 13 20.33 -16.41 -2.35
CA LYS A 13 19.16 -17.05 -2.97
C LYS A 13 17.85 -16.58 -2.34
N GLU A 14 17.77 -16.64 -1.02
CA GLU A 14 16.58 -16.22 -0.25
C GLU A 14 16.24 -14.73 -0.49
N GLN A 15 17.25 -13.85 -0.46
CA GLN A 15 17.04 -12.43 -0.72
C GLN A 15 16.54 -12.16 -2.14
N SER A 16 17.04 -12.91 -3.13
CA SER A 16 16.58 -12.80 -4.51
C SER A 16 15.12 -13.23 -4.68
N GLU A 17 14.70 -14.29 -3.98
CA GLU A 17 13.34 -14.80 -4.01
C GLU A 17 12.38 -13.79 -3.40
N ILE A 18 12.75 -13.19 -2.25
CA ILE A 18 11.98 -12.12 -1.60
C ILE A 18 11.83 -10.89 -2.53
N ILE A 19 12.91 -10.50 -3.21
CA ILE A 19 12.87 -9.36 -4.16
C ILE A 19 11.99 -9.70 -5.37
N ALA A 20 12.07 -10.92 -5.90
CA ALA A 20 11.25 -11.37 -7.02
C ALA A 20 9.76 -11.41 -6.62
N GLU A 21 9.44 -11.90 -5.43
CA GLU A 21 8.08 -11.87 -4.88
C GLU A 21 7.57 -10.44 -4.76
N PHE A 22 8.38 -9.51 -4.23
CA PHE A 22 8.02 -8.10 -4.12
C PHE A 22 7.77 -7.46 -5.51
N ILE A 23 8.62 -7.72 -6.50
CA ILE A 23 8.46 -7.21 -7.86
C ILE A 23 7.18 -7.76 -8.51
N ASN A 24 6.96 -9.07 -8.42
CA ASN A 24 5.77 -9.74 -8.98
C ASN A 24 4.48 -9.26 -8.31
N PHE A 25 4.51 -9.10 -6.99
CA PHE A 25 3.41 -8.58 -6.20
C PHE A 25 2.98 -7.17 -6.64
N ASN A 26 3.94 -6.33 -7.01
CA ASN A 26 3.67 -4.98 -7.51
C ASN A 26 3.31 -4.94 -9.00
N ASN A 27 3.19 -6.09 -9.67
CA ASN A 27 3.02 -6.21 -11.12
C ASN A 27 4.09 -5.42 -11.89
N TRP A 28 5.28 -5.32 -11.32
CA TRP A 28 6.42 -4.78 -12.01
C TRP A 28 6.95 -5.85 -12.96
N ASP A 29 7.41 -5.41 -14.12
CA ASP A 29 7.93 -6.31 -15.14
C ASP A 29 9.33 -6.76 -14.69
N ALA A 30 9.40 -7.90 -14.01
CA ALA A 30 10.63 -8.44 -13.46
C ALA A 30 11.71 -8.59 -14.52
N ASP A 31 11.33 -8.99 -15.73
CA ASP A 31 12.24 -9.15 -16.87
C ASP A 31 12.80 -7.81 -17.38
N LYS A 32 12.12 -6.69 -17.08
CA LYS A 32 12.63 -5.34 -17.36
C LYS A 32 13.45 -4.74 -16.23
N ILE A 33 13.30 -5.24 -15.00
CA ILE A 33 13.99 -4.71 -13.80
C ILE A 33 15.26 -5.50 -13.51
N ILE A 34 15.22 -6.82 -13.67
CA ILE A 34 16.33 -7.73 -13.42
C ILE A 34 17.04 -8.00 -14.75
N VAL A 35 18.14 -7.29 -15.00
CA VAL A 35 18.83 -7.31 -16.30
C VAL A 35 19.75 -8.53 -16.45
N LYS A 36 20.34 -9.01 -15.35
CA LYS A 36 21.20 -10.21 -15.32
C LYS A 36 21.08 -10.94 -14.00
N ASN A 37 21.02 -12.26 -14.07
CA ASN A 37 21.00 -13.14 -12.91
C ASN A 37 21.89 -14.35 -13.20
N ASP A 38 23.18 -14.27 -12.83
CA ASP A 38 24.16 -15.33 -13.11
C ASP A 38 24.13 -16.39 -12.01
N TRP A 39 23.13 -17.26 -12.07
CA TRP A 39 23.08 -18.47 -11.26
C TRP A 39 23.85 -19.54 -12.01
N LYS A 40 25.08 -19.81 -11.58
CA LYS A 40 25.74 -21.04 -12.00
C LYS A 40 24.95 -22.21 -11.45
N THR A 41 24.24 -22.92 -12.32
CA THR A 41 23.75 -24.26 -12.02
C THR A 41 24.95 -25.13 -11.64
N ASP A 42 24.79 -25.80 -10.50
CA ASP A 42 25.62 -26.87 -9.95
C ASP A 42 26.94 -26.47 -9.28
N SER A 43 26.87 -26.21 -7.97
CA SER A 43 27.58 -26.98 -6.92
C SER A 43 27.55 -26.24 -5.59
N GLU A 44 27.26 -26.98 -4.52
CA GLU A 44 27.27 -26.53 -3.13
C GLU A 44 28.62 -25.88 -2.77
N SER A 45 28.64 -24.56 -2.71
CA SER A 45 29.62 -23.82 -1.91
C SER A 45 29.10 -22.42 -1.62
N ASP A 46 29.00 -22.09 -0.33
CA ASP A 46 28.68 -20.75 0.18
C ASP A 46 29.72 -19.74 -0.32
N SER A 47 29.47 -19.14 -1.47
CA SER A 47 30.25 -18.03 -1.98
C SER A 47 29.32 -16.89 -2.40
N GLN A 48 29.74 -15.69 -2.02
CA GLN A 48 29.01 -14.44 -2.20
C GLN A 48 28.74 -14.19 -3.70
N ILE A 49 27.51 -13.79 -4.03
CA ILE A 49 26.98 -13.65 -5.41
C ILE A 49 26.86 -12.17 -5.78
N GLU A 50 27.11 -11.83 -7.04
CA GLU A 50 26.88 -10.50 -7.67
C GLU A 50 25.51 -10.44 -8.35
N THR A 51 24.71 -9.42 -8.10
CA THR A 51 23.42 -9.11 -8.79
C THR A 51 23.41 -7.63 -9.16
N VAL A 52 22.70 -7.16 -10.19
CA VAL A 52 22.53 -5.72 -10.50
C VAL A 52 21.08 -5.30 -10.31
N VAL A 53 20.78 -4.53 -9.25
CA VAL A 53 19.47 -3.93 -8.94
C VAL A 53 19.57 -2.41 -8.79
N GLN A 54 18.79 -1.65 -9.57
CA GLN A 54 18.64 -0.20 -9.47
C GLN A 54 17.82 0.19 -8.22
N VAL A 55 18.38 1.00 -7.29
CA VAL A 55 17.72 1.35 -6.01
C VAL A 55 17.76 2.86 -5.71
N PRO A 56 16.66 3.48 -5.23
CA PRO A 56 16.65 4.76 -4.53
C PRO A 56 16.90 4.60 -3.00
N ASP A 57 17.49 5.62 -2.37
CA ASP A 57 18.23 5.55 -1.09
C ASP A 57 17.42 5.87 0.19
N SER A 58 17.70 5.09 1.26
CA SER A 58 17.70 5.37 2.72
C SER A 58 16.38 5.66 3.50
N GLN A 59 16.15 5.24 4.76
CA GLN A 59 16.96 4.58 5.81
C GLN A 59 16.05 4.08 6.98
N ARG A 60 16.49 3.03 7.70
CA ARG A 60 15.89 2.42 8.91
C ARG A 60 16.95 2.37 10.02
N PRO A 61 16.56 2.37 11.32
CA PRO A 61 17.36 1.68 12.33
C PRO A 61 16.56 0.64 13.15
N SER A 62 17.31 -0.41 13.49
CA SER A 62 17.11 -1.54 14.41
C SER A 62 17.12 -1.06 15.90
N SER A 63 16.74 -1.77 16.98
CA SER A 63 17.04 -3.16 17.40
C SER A 63 16.29 -3.57 18.70
N SER A 64 16.01 -4.88 18.85
CA SER A 64 16.21 -5.80 20.01
C SER A 64 15.73 -5.58 21.47
N GLY A 65 15.13 -6.66 22.04
CA GLY A 65 15.17 -7.12 23.45
C GLY A 65 13.83 -6.96 24.21
N GLY A 66 13.28 -7.85 25.04
CA GLY A 66 13.58 -9.20 25.55
C GLY A 66 12.73 -9.47 26.82
N GLY A 67 12.21 -10.69 27.01
CA GLY A 67 11.95 -11.33 28.33
C GLY A 67 10.62 -11.14 29.10
N GLY A 68 9.86 -12.24 29.23
CA GLY A 68 9.48 -12.87 30.51
C GLY A 68 8.19 -12.50 31.26
N GLY A 69 7.44 -13.54 31.69
CA GLY A 69 6.64 -13.52 32.94
C GLY A 69 5.12 -13.68 32.77
N GLY A 70 4.56 -14.79 33.28
CA GLY A 70 3.12 -15.08 33.27
C GLY A 70 2.33 -14.48 34.45
N GLY A 71 1.01 -14.56 34.35
CA GLY A 71 0.06 -14.24 35.42
C GLY A 71 -1.38 -14.41 34.94
N ASP A 72 -2.08 -15.39 35.51
CA ASP A 72 -3.53 -15.61 35.40
C ASP A 72 -4.30 -14.47 36.10
N GLY A 73 -5.41 -14.02 35.50
CA GLY A 73 -6.31 -13.07 36.16
C GLY A 73 -7.33 -12.42 35.21
N ASP A 74 -8.54 -12.98 35.23
CA ASP A 74 -9.87 -12.38 35.05
C ASP A 74 -10.19 -11.39 33.90
N HIS A 75 -11.31 -11.70 33.25
CA HIS A 75 -11.99 -10.93 32.20
C HIS A 75 -12.34 -9.49 32.63
N ASP A 76 -11.67 -8.53 32.00
CA ASP A 76 -12.23 -7.22 31.68
C ASP A 76 -12.16 -7.02 30.15
N PRO A 77 -13.19 -6.47 29.49
CA PRO A 77 -13.11 -6.13 28.08
C PRO A 77 -12.02 -5.07 27.90
N PRO A 78 -11.12 -5.19 26.91
CA PRO A 78 -10.01 -4.26 26.76
C PRO A 78 -10.56 -2.86 26.56
N SER A 79 -10.34 -2.02 27.56
CA SER A 79 -10.38 -0.59 27.40
C SER A 79 -9.44 -0.26 26.24
N ASN A 80 -9.93 0.61 25.35
CA ASN A 80 -9.26 1.03 24.12
C ASN A 80 -7.98 1.79 24.50
N GLU A 81 -6.93 1.06 24.88
CA GLU A 81 -5.57 1.56 24.97
C GLU A 81 -5.28 2.18 23.62
N GLY A 82 -5.16 3.51 23.60
CA GLY A 82 -5.02 4.27 22.38
C GLY A 82 -3.91 3.65 21.57
N ILE A 83 -4.27 3.08 20.41
CA ILE A 83 -3.30 2.59 19.43
C ILE A 83 -2.43 3.80 19.11
N GLU A 84 -1.27 3.87 19.75
CA GLU A 84 -0.34 4.98 19.60
C GLU A 84 -0.04 5.07 18.10
N ALA A 85 -0.28 6.24 17.52
CA ALA A 85 -0.04 6.45 16.10
C ALA A 85 1.43 6.14 15.84
N ASN A 86 1.69 5.08 15.07
CA ASN A 86 3.06 4.72 14.73
C ASN A 86 3.68 5.91 13.97
N PRO A 87 4.87 6.40 14.37
CA PRO A 87 5.52 7.48 13.65
C PRO A 87 5.75 7.07 12.20
N GLY A 88 5.17 7.82 11.26
CA GLY A 88 5.23 7.54 9.81
C GLY A 88 4.02 6.78 9.25
N GLU A 89 3.03 6.48 10.08
CA GLU A 89 1.76 5.90 9.64
C GLU A 89 0.84 6.93 9.01
N CYS A 90 0.17 6.54 7.93
CA CYS A 90 -0.84 7.37 7.31
C CYS A 90 -2.13 7.38 8.12
N GLU A 91 -2.62 8.56 8.49
CA GLU A 91 -3.91 8.73 9.18
C GLU A 91 -5.14 8.23 8.39
N HIS A 92 -5.02 8.09 7.07
CA HIS A 92 -6.12 7.71 6.19
C HIS A 92 -6.18 6.21 5.91
N CYS A 93 -5.04 5.61 5.54
CA CYS A 93 -4.96 4.20 5.16
C CYS A 93 -4.37 3.31 6.25
N PHE A 94 -3.81 3.88 7.32
CA PHE A 94 -3.17 3.19 8.44
C PHE A 94 -2.00 2.27 8.04
N CYS A 95 -1.42 2.49 6.86
CA CYS A 95 -0.22 1.79 6.42
C CYS A 95 1.05 2.57 6.80
N VAL A 96 2.14 1.84 7.02
CA VAL A 96 3.51 2.36 7.17
C VAL A 96 4.41 1.70 6.10
N PRO A 97 4.95 2.46 5.13
CA PRO A 97 4.60 3.85 4.82
C PRO A 97 3.19 3.95 4.24
N CYS A 98 2.70 5.17 3.99
CA CYS A 98 1.42 5.38 3.30
C CYS A 98 1.37 4.59 1.97
N ILE A 99 0.21 4.03 1.63
CA ILE A 99 -0.02 3.28 0.38
C ILE A 99 0.27 4.09 -0.90
N THR A 100 0.30 5.41 -0.79
CA THR A 100 0.62 6.34 -1.88
C THR A 100 2.02 6.95 -1.81
N THR A 101 2.82 6.61 -0.80
CA THR A 101 4.19 7.15 -0.61
C THR A 101 5.05 6.92 -1.86
N TYR A 102 5.00 5.69 -2.38
CA TYR A 102 5.75 5.33 -3.57
C TYR A 102 4.86 5.44 -4.79
N THR A 103 5.30 6.26 -5.75
CA THR A 103 4.57 6.42 -7.00
C THR A 103 4.58 5.10 -7.77
N GLN A 104 3.39 4.60 -8.03
CA GLN A 104 3.21 3.36 -8.76
C GLN A 104 3.29 3.62 -10.26
N ALA A 105 4.10 2.86 -11.01
CA ALA A 105 4.21 3.03 -12.47
C ALA A 105 2.84 2.98 -13.17
N TRP A 106 1.93 2.15 -12.66
CA TRP A 106 0.59 2.03 -13.18
C TRP A 106 -0.32 3.23 -12.88
N LEU A 107 0.08 4.21 -12.06
CA LEU A 107 -0.64 5.47 -11.90
C LEU A 107 -0.57 6.31 -13.18
N GLY A 108 0.57 6.30 -13.87
CA GLY A 108 0.80 7.14 -15.04
C GLY A 108 1.09 8.60 -14.68
N SER A 109 1.17 9.47 -15.69
CA SER A 109 1.54 10.90 -15.56
C SER A 109 0.36 11.85 -15.39
N GLY A 110 -0.84 11.33 -15.13
CA GLY A 110 -2.07 12.11 -15.09
C GLY A 110 -2.61 12.52 -16.47
N ALA A 111 -3.67 13.33 -16.47
CA ALA A 111 -4.32 13.88 -17.66
C ALA A 111 -5.01 15.21 -17.33
N GLN A 112 -5.24 16.04 -18.35
CA GLN A 112 -6.03 17.26 -18.20
C GLN A 112 -7.48 16.93 -17.78
N PRO A 113 -8.20 17.89 -17.14
CA PRO A 113 -9.60 17.72 -16.75
C PRO A 113 -10.48 17.23 -17.89
N HIS A 114 -11.04 16.02 -17.75
CA HIS A 114 -11.82 15.40 -18.82
C HIS A 114 -12.87 14.41 -18.30
N MET A 115 -14.00 14.27 -19.01
CA MET A 115 -15.10 13.38 -18.61
C MET A 115 -14.70 11.90 -18.52
N ARG A 116 -13.78 11.48 -19.42
CA ARG A 116 -13.23 10.12 -19.45
C ARG A 116 -12.34 9.80 -18.24
N ASN A 117 -11.85 10.81 -17.51
CA ASN A 117 -11.04 10.59 -16.31
C ASN A 117 -11.80 9.76 -15.26
N SER A 118 -13.14 9.85 -15.23
CA SER A 118 -13.96 9.00 -14.36
C SER A 118 -13.72 7.50 -14.55
N ALA A 119 -13.57 7.03 -15.80
CA ALA A 119 -13.27 5.63 -16.10
C ALA A 119 -11.84 5.27 -15.68
N ILE A 120 -10.88 6.17 -15.93
CA ILE A 120 -9.48 5.99 -15.53
C ILE A 120 -9.36 5.86 -14.01
N ARG A 121 -9.98 6.77 -13.25
CA ARG A 121 -10.01 6.75 -11.78
C ARG A 121 -10.57 5.43 -11.24
N LYS A 122 -11.66 4.91 -11.81
CA LYS A 122 -12.22 3.60 -11.40
C LYS A 122 -11.21 2.47 -11.53
N VAL A 123 -10.40 2.48 -12.59
CA VAL A 123 -9.32 1.48 -12.76
C VAL A 123 -8.24 1.67 -11.70
N LYS A 124 -7.81 2.92 -11.43
CA LYS A 124 -6.79 3.19 -10.38
C LYS A 124 -7.29 2.81 -8.99
N TYR A 125 -8.53 3.16 -8.65
CA TYR A 125 -9.16 2.78 -7.39
C TYR A 125 -9.22 1.27 -7.21
N ARG A 126 -9.52 0.50 -8.27
CA ARG A 126 -9.49 -0.96 -8.19
C ARG A 126 -8.08 -1.49 -7.89
N LYS A 127 -7.04 -0.87 -8.46
CA LYS A 127 -5.65 -1.26 -8.17
C LYS A 127 -5.26 -0.97 -6.73
N PHE A 128 -5.56 0.24 -6.23
CA PHE A 128 -5.37 0.57 -4.82
C PHE A 128 -6.18 -0.33 -3.90
N TRP A 129 -7.40 -0.69 -4.29
CA TRP A 129 -8.22 -1.59 -3.48
C TRP A 129 -7.52 -2.93 -3.25
N LYS A 130 -6.98 -3.53 -4.31
CA LYS A 130 -6.20 -4.77 -4.22
C LYS A 130 -4.95 -4.60 -3.38
N LEU A 131 -4.21 -3.50 -3.58
CA LEU A 131 -3.00 -3.20 -2.84
C LEU A 131 -3.29 -3.06 -1.33
N MET A 132 -4.34 -2.35 -0.97
CA MET A 132 -4.79 -2.24 0.43
C MET A 132 -5.23 -3.60 1.01
N SER A 133 -5.89 -4.45 0.22
CA SER A 133 -6.24 -5.80 0.66
C SER A 133 -5.00 -6.62 1.00
N SER A 134 -3.94 -6.52 0.20
CA SER A 134 -2.69 -7.24 0.47
C SER A 134 -1.92 -6.73 1.69
N TYR A 135 -2.15 -5.49 2.12
CA TYR A 135 -1.62 -4.94 3.38
C TYR A 135 -2.58 -5.13 4.56
N ASN A 136 -3.67 -5.88 4.40
CA ASN A 136 -4.71 -6.04 5.42
C ASN A 136 -5.30 -4.70 5.92
N ALA A 137 -5.19 -3.63 5.14
CA ALA A 137 -5.61 -2.29 5.55
C ALA A 137 -7.13 -2.21 5.77
N TRP A 138 -7.91 -3.01 5.02
CA TRP A 138 -9.37 -3.08 5.16
C TRP A 138 -9.85 -3.75 6.45
N ILE A 139 -9.01 -4.56 7.07
CA ILE A 139 -9.33 -5.20 8.37
C ILE A 139 -8.64 -4.49 9.53
N HIS A 140 -7.96 -3.36 9.28
CA HIS A 140 -7.30 -2.58 10.32
C HIS A 140 -8.35 -2.08 11.34
N PRO A 141 -8.15 -2.26 12.67
CA PRO A 141 -9.14 -1.89 13.68
C PRO A 141 -9.65 -0.44 13.58
N ARG A 142 -8.74 0.53 13.41
CA ARG A 142 -9.10 1.95 13.20
C ARG A 142 -9.86 2.22 11.90
N TYR A 143 -9.62 1.47 10.83
CA TYR A 143 -10.42 1.60 9.60
C TYR A 143 -11.84 1.11 9.84
N LEU A 144 -12.00 -0.04 10.50
CA LEU A 144 -13.30 -0.59 10.84
C LEU A 144 -14.08 0.33 11.80
N GLU A 145 -13.40 0.93 12.78
CA GLU A 145 -13.95 1.98 13.65
C GLU A 145 -14.43 3.17 12.84
N LYS A 146 -13.55 3.79 12.03
CA LYS A 146 -13.88 4.94 11.20
C LYS A 146 -15.09 4.65 10.29
N LYS A 147 -15.13 3.47 9.67
CA LYS A 147 -16.25 3.02 8.80
C LYS A 147 -17.54 2.86 9.59
N ARG A 148 -17.48 2.21 10.76
CA ARG A 148 -18.66 2.03 11.61
C ARG A 148 -19.19 3.36 12.14
N THR A 149 -18.34 4.27 12.59
CA THR A 149 -18.76 5.61 13.06
C THR A 149 -19.49 6.36 11.96
N MET A 150 -18.95 6.37 10.74
CA MET A 150 -19.61 7.03 9.60
C MET A 150 -20.95 6.36 9.25
N LEU A 151 -21.02 5.02 9.25
CA LEU A 151 -22.26 4.29 8.99
C LEU A 151 -23.33 4.54 10.07
N GLN A 152 -22.93 4.84 11.31
CA GLN A 152 -23.84 5.18 12.42
C GLN A 152 -24.34 6.62 12.35
N GLN A 153 -23.50 7.55 11.88
CA GLN A 153 -23.86 8.96 11.72
C GLN A 153 -24.86 9.18 10.58
N ASN A 154 -24.86 8.30 9.59
CA ASN A 154 -25.76 8.35 8.45
C ASN A 154 -26.95 7.41 8.64
N ASN A 155 -28.15 7.83 8.24
CA ASN A 155 -29.33 6.99 8.35
C ASN A 155 -29.17 5.75 7.44
N PRO A 156 -29.33 4.51 7.95
CA PRO A 156 -29.22 3.30 7.14
C PRO A 156 -30.15 3.28 5.91
N ARG A 157 -31.28 3.99 5.97
CA ARG A 157 -32.21 4.16 4.83
C ARG A 157 -31.62 5.00 3.69
N ASP A 158 -30.71 5.92 4.01
CA ASP A 158 -30.12 6.83 3.03
C ASP A 158 -28.86 6.23 2.38
N LEU A 159 -28.19 5.31 3.08
CA LEU A 159 -26.97 4.68 2.59
C LEU A 159 -27.24 3.50 1.66
N GLY A 160 -28.35 2.77 1.83
CA GLY A 160 -28.65 1.57 1.05
C GLY A 160 -27.70 0.40 1.36
N GLU A 161 -28.20 -0.83 1.19
CA GLU A 161 -27.51 -2.06 1.61
C GLU A 161 -26.14 -2.28 0.93
N MET A 162 -25.97 -1.78 -0.29
CA MET A 162 -24.68 -1.85 -1.00
C MET A 162 -23.59 -0.96 -0.37
N TYR A 163 -23.95 0.06 0.41
CA TYR A 163 -23.01 1.02 0.99
C TYR A 163 -22.37 0.48 2.27
N THR A 164 -23.10 -0.31 3.05
CA THR A 164 -22.56 -0.99 4.24
C THR A 164 -21.54 -2.07 3.87
N LEU A 165 -21.72 -2.72 2.71
CA LEU A 165 -20.88 -3.81 2.23
C LEU A 165 -19.58 -3.33 1.54
N ARG A 166 -19.56 -2.13 0.96
CA ARG A 166 -18.41 -1.67 0.17
C ARG A 166 -17.36 -1.00 1.03
N GLU A 167 -16.10 -1.13 0.62
CA GLU A 167 -15.01 -0.37 1.21
C GLU A 167 -14.98 1.06 0.70
N ILE A 168 -14.52 1.96 1.55
CA ILE A 168 -14.42 3.39 1.26
C ILE A 168 -12.95 3.71 1.10
N MET A 169 -12.61 4.24 -0.05
CA MET A 169 -11.23 4.54 -0.38
C MET A 169 -10.67 5.64 0.55
N PRO A 170 -9.47 5.47 1.15
CA PRO A 170 -8.84 6.49 1.98
C PRO A 170 -8.59 7.79 1.25
N GLU A 171 -8.59 8.91 1.97
CA GLU A 171 -8.36 10.24 1.40
C GLU A 171 -7.00 10.34 0.70
N CYS A 172 -5.93 9.75 1.27
CA CYS A 172 -4.60 9.73 0.64
C CYS A 172 -4.60 9.14 -0.79
N VAL A 173 -5.46 8.15 -1.06
CA VAL A 173 -5.64 7.57 -2.41
C VAL A 173 -6.52 8.46 -3.27
N LEU A 174 -7.58 9.02 -2.69
CA LEU A 174 -8.48 9.93 -3.40
C LEU A 174 -7.71 11.14 -3.92
N ASP A 175 -6.89 11.78 -3.09
CA ASP A 175 -6.14 12.98 -3.44
C ASP A 175 -5.20 12.72 -4.61
N VAL A 176 -4.32 11.71 -4.49
CA VAL A 176 -3.39 11.33 -5.57
C VAL A 176 -4.10 11.03 -6.88
N VAL A 177 -5.19 10.26 -6.84
CA VAL A 177 -5.90 9.85 -8.07
C VAL A 177 -6.71 11.00 -8.67
N ARG A 178 -7.30 11.86 -7.84
CA ARG A 178 -8.14 12.98 -8.27
C ARG A 178 -7.30 14.15 -8.78
N ASP A 179 -6.10 14.35 -8.23
CA ASP A 179 -5.11 15.32 -8.72
C ASP A 179 -4.54 14.91 -10.07
N LEU A 180 -4.19 13.63 -10.23
CA LEU A 180 -3.70 13.11 -11.52
C LEU A 180 -4.80 13.08 -12.59
N TYR A 181 -6.05 12.82 -12.21
CA TYR A 181 -7.15 12.63 -13.15
C TYR A 181 -8.38 13.45 -12.75
N PRO A 182 -8.31 14.79 -12.86
CA PRO A 182 -9.34 15.68 -12.35
C PRO A 182 -10.65 15.59 -13.13
N ASN A 183 -11.74 15.96 -12.46
CA ASN A 183 -12.99 16.25 -13.13
C ASN A 183 -12.91 17.59 -13.86
N PRO A 184 -13.71 17.79 -14.93
CA PRO A 184 -13.91 19.11 -15.51
C PRO A 184 -14.42 20.13 -14.47
N PRO A 185 -14.13 21.43 -14.65
CA PRO A 185 -14.66 22.49 -13.79
C PRO A 185 -16.17 22.41 -13.62
N GLY A 186 -16.66 22.67 -12.40
CA GLY A 186 -18.09 22.63 -12.07
C GLY A 186 -18.68 21.23 -11.91
N ARG A 187 -17.89 20.15 -12.04
CA ARG A 187 -18.37 18.77 -11.88
C ARG A 187 -17.87 18.13 -10.57
N PRO A 188 -18.76 17.86 -9.59
CA PRO A 188 -18.36 17.24 -8.34
C PRO A 188 -17.91 15.77 -8.54
N TYR A 189 -17.05 15.29 -7.65
CA TYR A 189 -16.71 13.86 -7.59
C TYR A 189 -17.88 13.09 -6.96
N MET A 190 -18.25 11.98 -7.59
CA MET A 190 -19.33 11.10 -7.13
C MET A 190 -18.75 9.80 -6.56
N GLY A 191 -19.42 9.21 -5.59
CA GLY A 191 -19.09 7.91 -5.00
C GLY A 191 -19.19 7.91 -3.48
N HIS A 192 -18.87 6.78 -2.88
CA HIS A 192 -18.76 6.64 -1.42
C HIS A 192 -17.58 7.49 -0.93
N MET A 193 -17.85 8.40 0.01
CA MET A 193 -16.87 9.27 0.65
C MET A 193 -17.00 9.13 2.16
N TRP A 194 -15.96 9.50 2.89
CA TRP A 194 -15.98 9.42 4.34
C TRP A 194 -16.96 10.39 4.98
N ASN A 195 -17.33 11.48 4.30
CA ASN A 195 -18.33 12.48 4.67
C ASN A 195 -18.85 13.19 3.41
#